data_AF-A0A937VKN7-F1
#
_entry.id   AF-A0A937VKN7-F1
#
_cell.length_a   1.000
_cell.length_b   1.000
_cell.length_c   1.000
_cell.angle_alpha   90.00
_cell.angle_beta   90.00
_cell.angle_gamma   90.00
#
_symmetry.space_group_name_H-M   'P 1'
#
loop_
_entity.id
_entity.type
_entity.pdbx_description
1 polymer ?
#
loop_
_entity_poly.entity_id
_entity_poly.type
_entity_poly.pdbx_seq_one_letter_code
_entity_poly.pdbx_strand_id
1 'polypeptide(L)'
;MLRGKDLETDGFSAERRDQQFTVLKAAQTEVLNLKHWHQFLSAIVGAGFRSSEMISSRNALLYAYAFYLIGRLRCGVPEHQLQRLVGRWFFFASLTGRYTSSPESVMDSDLNRIGALTDASAFASVLEGAMTSELTNDYWAITLPAALESSSARSPELFAYLAAQNRLSAPVLFSHKKISDLLDPSVKATKKPLERHHLFPRAWPESRGETDLKVINQQANFALLEWPENIAISDDPPGEYVPKLRERFASGEWQRMHELHALPEAWESLGYGDFLSARRQLMAGIIRRGFAGL
;
A
#
# COMPACT_ATOMS: atom_id res chain seq x y z
N MET A 1 -31.08 -6.51 12.76
CA MET A 1 -30.83 -7.96 12.79
C MET A 1 -30.77 -8.54 14.20
N LEU A 2 -29.76 -8.26 15.04
CA LEU A 2 -29.55 -8.94 16.34
C LEU A 2 -30.65 -8.74 17.40
N ARG A 3 -31.61 -7.83 17.18
CA ARG A 3 -32.77 -7.65 18.08
C ARG A 3 -33.91 -8.64 17.80
N GLY A 4 -33.80 -9.48 16.76
CA GLY A 4 -34.87 -10.37 16.29
C GLY A 4 -35.89 -9.67 15.41
N LYS A 5 -35.52 -8.52 14.82
CA LYS A 5 -36.38 -7.70 13.96
C LYS A 5 -36.54 -8.37 12.59
N ASP A 6 -37.77 -8.57 12.16
CA ASP A 6 -38.14 -8.90 10.79
C ASP A 6 -37.97 -7.67 9.90
N LEU A 7 -37.26 -7.81 8.78
CA LEU A 7 -37.07 -6.71 7.84
C LEU A 7 -38.28 -6.50 6.93
N GLU A 8 -39.17 -7.50 6.83
CA GLU A 8 -40.39 -7.43 6.00
C GLU A 8 -41.63 -7.01 6.81
N THR A 9 -41.73 -7.44 8.07
CA THR A 9 -42.93 -7.19 8.92
C THR A 9 -42.70 -6.18 10.05
N ASP A 10 -41.48 -5.65 10.19
CA ASP A 10 -41.04 -4.74 11.25
C ASP A 10 -41.20 -5.25 12.71
N GLY A 11 -41.73 -6.48 12.89
CA GLY A 11 -41.97 -7.12 14.18
C GLY A 11 -40.71 -7.74 14.80
N PHE A 12 -40.71 -7.91 16.13
CA PHE A 12 -39.60 -8.52 16.88
C PHE A 12 -39.99 -9.89 17.42
N SER A 13 -39.14 -10.91 17.24
CA SER A 13 -39.32 -12.26 17.80
C SER A 13 -38.09 -12.69 18.62
N ALA A 14 -38.33 -13.35 19.75
CA ALA A 14 -37.28 -13.92 20.60
C ALA A 14 -36.59 -15.11 19.90
N GLU A 15 -37.35 -15.93 19.20
CA GLU A 15 -36.84 -17.08 18.43
C GLU A 15 -35.89 -16.63 17.32
N ARG A 16 -36.27 -15.59 16.56
CA ARG A 16 -35.38 -14.99 15.55
C ARG A 16 -34.13 -14.38 16.19
N ARG A 17 -34.26 -13.77 17.36
CA ARG A 17 -33.10 -13.24 18.10
C ARG A 17 -32.12 -14.38 18.42
N ASP A 18 -32.60 -15.49 18.95
CA ASP A 18 -31.76 -16.64 19.31
C ASP A 18 -31.13 -17.31 18.08
N GLN A 19 -31.86 -17.39 16.96
CA GLN A 19 -31.31 -17.84 15.68
C GLN A 19 -30.17 -16.92 15.21
N GLN A 20 -30.37 -15.60 15.25
CA GLN A 20 -29.34 -14.63 14.86
C GLN A 20 -28.11 -14.68 15.78
N PHE A 21 -28.29 -14.89 17.10
CA PHE A 21 -27.18 -15.11 18.02
C PHE A 21 -26.43 -16.42 17.75
N THR A 22 -27.15 -17.48 17.35
CA THR A 22 -26.53 -18.75 16.97
C THR A 22 -25.65 -18.58 15.73
N VAL A 23 -26.15 -17.89 14.70
CA VAL A 23 -25.37 -17.52 13.50
C VAL A 23 -24.15 -16.68 13.88
N LEU A 24 -24.34 -15.67 14.73
CA LEU A 24 -23.23 -14.81 15.20
C LEU A 24 -22.16 -15.61 15.95
N LYS A 25 -22.54 -16.55 16.81
CA LYS A 25 -21.62 -17.39 17.58
C LYS A 25 -20.79 -18.29 16.67
N ALA A 26 -21.41 -18.89 15.66
CA ALA A 26 -20.71 -19.67 14.64
C ALA A 26 -19.74 -18.79 13.86
N ALA A 27 -20.20 -17.63 13.37
CA ALA A 27 -19.35 -16.68 12.64
C ALA A 27 -18.16 -16.16 13.47
N GLN A 28 -18.38 -15.88 14.77
CA GLN A 28 -17.33 -15.44 15.68
C GLN A 28 -16.20 -16.47 15.79
N THR A 29 -16.54 -17.76 15.83
CA THR A 29 -15.55 -18.85 15.88
C THR A 29 -14.65 -18.82 14.65
N GLU A 30 -15.20 -18.57 13.47
CA GLU A 30 -14.46 -18.48 12.21
C GLU A 30 -13.61 -17.20 12.11
N VAL A 31 -14.16 -16.07 12.56
CA VAL A 31 -13.48 -14.76 12.55
C VAL A 31 -12.26 -14.77 13.48
N LEU A 32 -12.39 -15.37 14.66
CA LEU A 32 -11.33 -15.46 15.66
C LEU A 32 -10.36 -16.63 15.44
N ASN A 33 -10.57 -17.41 14.38
CA ASN A 33 -9.70 -18.53 14.06
C ASN A 33 -8.28 -18.05 13.70
N LEU A 34 -7.29 -18.42 14.53
CA LEU A 34 -5.90 -17.99 14.36
C LEU A 34 -5.29 -18.44 13.03
N LYS A 35 -5.68 -19.60 12.50
CA LYS A 35 -5.21 -20.07 11.19
C LYS A 35 -5.68 -19.13 10.09
N HIS A 36 -6.96 -18.74 10.14
CA HIS A 36 -7.54 -17.80 9.17
C HIS A 36 -6.87 -16.44 9.26
N TRP A 37 -6.63 -15.96 10.47
CA TRP A 37 -5.94 -14.69 10.70
C TRP A 37 -4.50 -14.70 10.17
N HIS A 38 -3.71 -15.72 10.48
CA HIS A 38 -2.32 -15.80 10.01
C HIS A 38 -2.20 -15.92 8.50
N GLN A 39 -3.05 -16.72 7.86
CA GLN A 39 -3.09 -16.85 6.41
C GLN A 39 -3.53 -15.54 5.73
N PHE A 40 -4.45 -14.78 6.35
CA PHE A 40 -4.87 -13.47 5.85
C PHE A 40 -3.72 -12.46 5.97
N LEU A 41 -3.07 -12.37 7.13
CA LEU A 41 -1.91 -11.49 7.29
C LEU A 41 -0.77 -11.86 6.34
N SER A 42 -0.59 -13.15 6.04
CA SER A 42 0.37 -13.61 5.02
C SER A 42 0.02 -13.06 3.63
N ALA A 43 -1.26 -12.94 3.27
CA ALA A 43 -1.70 -12.28 2.05
C ALA A 43 -1.33 -10.79 2.03
N ILE A 44 -1.49 -10.08 3.16
CA ILE A 44 -1.16 -8.65 3.30
C ILE A 44 0.35 -8.41 3.22
N VAL A 45 1.14 -9.24 3.91
CA VAL A 45 2.61 -9.24 3.82
C VAL A 45 3.05 -9.57 2.39
N GLY A 46 2.40 -10.55 1.75
CA GLY A 46 2.56 -10.88 0.35
C GLY A 46 2.30 -9.67 -0.55
N ALA A 47 1.26 -8.88 -0.29
CA ALA A 47 0.97 -7.62 -0.99
C ALA A 47 2.03 -6.52 -0.79
N GLY A 48 3.03 -6.74 0.06
CA GLY A 48 4.12 -5.80 0.32
C GLY A 48 3.91 -4.94 1.57
N PHE A 49 2.76 -5.05 2.24
CA PHE A 49 2.46 -4.35 3.49
C PHE A 49 3.00 -5.14 4.67
N ARG A 50 4.31 -5.00 4.92
CA ARG A 50 5.05 -5.85 5.87
C ARG A 50 5.02 -5.37 7.32
N SER A 51 4.48 -4.18 7.58
CA SER A 51 4.42 -3.60 8.93
C SER A 51 3.07 -2.94 9.18
N SER A 52 2.61 -2.96 10.43
CA SER A 52 1.41 -2.22 10.85
C SER A 52 1.55 -0.72 10.63
N GLU A 53 2.78 -0.18 10.60
CA GLU A 53 3.05 1.22 10.26
C GLU A 53 2.62 1.58 8.83
N MET A 54 2.50 0.59 7.93
CA MET A 54 2.06 0.78 6.53
C MET A 54 0.54 0.71 6.35
N ILE A 55 -0.21 0.37 7.40
CA ILE A 55 -1.66 0.27 7.35
C ILE A 55 -2.26 1.64 7.66
N SER A 56 -2.72 2.36 6.63
CA SER A 56 -3.35 3.67 6.76
C SER A 56 -4.82 3.61 7.20
N SER A 57 -5.53 2.51 6.89
CA SER A 57 -6.95 2.34 7.21
C SER A 57 -7.22 1.00 7.89
N ARG A 58 -7.73 1.05 9.13
CA ARG A 58 -8.19 -0.14 9.86
C ARG A 58 -9.42 -0.76 9.20
N ASN A 59 -10.31 0.06 8.65
CA ASN A 59 -11.51 -0.41 7.96
C ASN A 59 -11.15 -1.20 6.70
N ALA A 60 -10.17 -0.73 5.91
CA ALA A 60 -9.72 -1.47 4.73
C ALA A 60 -9.17 -2.86 5.10
N LEU A 61 -8.39 -2.96 6.19
CA LEU A 61 -7.88 -4.23 6.68
C LEU A 61 -9.02 -5.16 7.15
N LEU A 62 -9.96 -4.63 7.92
CA LEU A 62 -11.08 -5.40 8.48
C LEU A 62 -12.01 -5.90 7.38
N TYR A 63 -12.36 -5.06 6.41
CA TYR A 63 -13.22 -5.47 5.29
C TYR A 63 -12.50 -6.40 4.32
N ALA A 64 -11.20 -6.22 4.06
CA ALA A 64 -10.43 -7.21 3.32
C ALA A 64 -10.43 -8.59 4.01
N TYR A 65 -10.38 -8.62 5.35
CA TYR A 65 -10.52 -9.88 6.10
C TYR A 65 -11.92 -10.49 5.96
N ALA A 66 -12.97 -9.67 5.92
CA ALA A 66 -14.32 -10.15 5.65
C ALA A 66 -14.43 -10.81 4.26
N PHE A 67 -13.90 -10.18 3.20
CA PHE A 67 -13.87 -10.78 1.85
C PHE A 67 -13.06 -12.07 1.82
N TYR A 68 -11.95 -12.11 2.55
CA TYR A 68 -11.15 -13.32 2.68
C TYR A 68 -11.92 -14.47 3.34
N LEU A 69 -12.63 -14.22 4.45
CA LEU A 69 -13.44 -15.24 5.11
C LEU A 69 -14.58 -15.72 4.21
N ILE A 70 -15.23 -14.81 3.47
CA ILE A 70 -16.26 -15.16 2.50
C ILE A 70 -15.68 -16.05 1.38
N GLY A 71 -14.56 -15.62 0.78
CA GLY A 71 -13.89 -16.36 -0.28
C GLY A 71 -13.50 -17.78 0.16
N ARG A 72 -13.01 -17.93 1.40
CA ARG A 72 -12.68 -19.24 1.96
C ARG A 72 -13.92 -20.08 2.28
N LEU A 73 -14.79 -19.56 3.12
CA LEU A 73 -15.82 -20.36 3.81
C LEU A 73 -17.06 -20.59 2.95
N ARG A 74 -17.43 -19.59 2.14
CA ARG A 74 -18.63 -19.65 1.30
C ARG A 74 -18.31 -20.05 -0.13
N CYS A 75 -17.26 -19.47 -0.71
CA CYS A 75 -16.93 -19.68 -2.13
C CYS A 75 -15.88 -20.78 -2.36
N GLY A 76 -15.26 -21.32 -1.31
CA GLY A 76 -14.28 -22.40 -1.43
C GLY A 76 -13.05 -22.05 -2.28
N VAL A 77 -12.65 -20.78 -2.34
CA VAL A 77 -11.51 -20.33 -3.17
C VAL A 77 -10.22 -20.99 -2.64
N PRO A 78 -9.42 -21.65 -3.52
CA PRO A 78 -8.16 -22.24 -3.11
C PRO A 78 -7.21 -21.22 -2.46
N GLU A 79 -6.57 -21.61 -1.36
CA GLU A 79 -5.76 -20.72 -0.52
C GLU A 79 -4.79 -19.83 -1.30
N HIS A 80 -4.03 -20.43 -2.23
CA HIS A 80 -3.02 -19.73 -3.01
C HIS A 80 -3.62 -18.66 -3.94
N GLN A 81 -4.85 -18.85 -4.44
CA GLN A 81 -5.57 -17.86 -5.24
C GLN A 81 -6.18 -16.79 -4.34
N LEU A 82 -6.76 -17.21 -3.21
CA LEU A 82 -7.41 -16.31 -2.27
C LEU A 82 -6.42 -15.31 -1.67
N GLN A 83 -5.21 -15.75 -1.29
CA GLN A 83 -4.18 -14.86 -0.76
C GLN A 83 -3.77 -13.79 -1.79
N ARG A 84 -3.62 -14.17 -3.06
CA ARG A 84 -3.31 -13.20 -4.13
C ARG A 84 -4.45 -12.21 -4.34
N LEU A 85 -5.67 -12.71 -4.47
CA LEU A 85 -6.88 -11.91 -4.71
C LEU A 85 -7.14 -10.92 -3.57
N VAL A 86 -7.07 -11.37 -2.32
CA VAL A 86 -7.30 -10.52 -1.14
C VAL A 86 -6.15 -9.54 -0.93
N GLY A 87 -4.91 -9.95 -1.20
CA GLY A 87 -3.76 -9.04 -1.21
C GLY A 87 -3.95 -7.89 -2.20
N ARG A 88 -4.44 -8.19 -3.42
CA ARG A 88 -4.81 -7.20 -4.43
C ARG A 88 -5.96 -6.32 -3.97
N TRP A 89 -7.02 -6.91 -3.42
CA TRP A 89 -8.18 -6.18 -2.90
C TRP A 89 -7.78 -5.20 -1.81
N PHE A 90 -6.95 -5.62 -0.85
CA PHE A 90 -6.45 -4.73 0.20
C PHE A 90 -5.57 -3.61 -0.35
N PHE A 91 -4.67 -3.93 -1.30
CA PHE A 91 -3.83 -2.94 -1.96
C PHE A 91 -4.70 -1.87 -2.64
N PHE A 92 -5.67 -2.31 -3.45
CA PHE A 92 -6.64 -1.46 -4.12
C PHE A 92 -7.44 -0.60 -3.13
N ALA A 93 -8.11 -1.22 -2.16
CA ALA A 93 -8.98 -0.53 -1.22
C ALA A 93 -8.23 0.48 -0.34
N SER A 94 -6.96 0.17 -0.02
CA SER A 94 -6.08 1.11 0.67
C SER A 94 -5.70 2.27 -0.25
N LEU A 95 -5.18 1.98 -1.45
CA LEU A 95 -4.69 2.95 -2.42
C LEU A 95 -5.79 3.95 -2.86
N THR A 96 -7.00 3.48 -3.11
CA THR A 96 -8.12 4.35 -3.52
C THR A 96 -8.87 4.99 -2.35
N GLY A 97 -8.50 4.63 -1.11
CA GLY A 97 -9.23 5.09 0.07
C GLY A 97 -10.68 4.61 0.13
N ARG A 98 -11.02 3.51 -0.56
CA ARG A 98 -12.38 2.97 -0.77
C ARG A 98 -13.28 3.01 0.47
N TYR A 99 -12.71 2.68 1.62
CA TYR A 99 -13.44 2.56 2.90
C TYR A 99 -13.13 3.70 3.89
N THR A 100 -12.89 4.92 3.40
CA THR A 100 -12.52 6.07 4.24
C THR A 100 -13.71 6.98 4.54
N SER A 101 -14.44 7.44 3.51
CA SER A 101 -15.50 8.45 3.68
C SER A 101 -16.84 7.87 4.13
N SER A 102 -17.30 6.80 3.47
CA SER A 102 -18.57 6.12 3.78
C SER A 102 -18.36 4.61 3.85
N PRO A 103 -17.53 4.13 4.80
CA PRO A 103 -17.07 2.75 4.86
C PRO A 103 -18.20 1.73 4.87
N GLU A 104 -19.24 1.95 5.68
CA GLU A 104 -20.35 1.00 5.82
C GLU A 104 -21.20 0.91 4.55
N SER A 105 -21.54 2.04 3.93
CA SER A 105 -22.31 2.07 2.68
C SER A 105 -21.56 1.41 1.51
N VAL A 106 -20.25 1.68 1.39
CA VAL A 106 -19.43 1.07 0.33
C VAL A 106 -19.26 -0.43 0.60
N MET A 107 -19.04 -0.83 1.85
CA MET A 107 -18.96 -2.24 2.23
C MET A 107 -20.28 -2.98 1.95
N ASP A 108 -21.42 -2.38 2.26
CA ASP A 108 -22.73 -2.97 1.95
C ASP A 108 -22.91 -3.14 0.43
N SER A 109 -22.56 -2.12 -0.36
CA SER A 109 -22.56 -2.23 -1.83
C SER A 109 -21.67 -3.36 -2.35
N ASP A 110 -20.45 -3.50 -1.80
CA ASP A 110 -19.53 -4.56 -2.19
C ASP A 110 -20.02 -5.96 -1.77
N LEU A 111 -20.59 -6.09 -0.57
CA LEU A 111 -21.20 -7.33 -0.10
C LEU A 111 -22.38 -7.75 -0.97
N ASN A 112 -23.21 -6.80 -1.39
CA ASN A 112 -24.35 -7.06 -2.26
C ASN A 112 -23.92 -7.62 -3.63
N ARG A 113 -22.77 -7.19 -4.17
CA ARG A 113 -22.21 -7.73 -5.43
C ARG A 113 -21.82 -9.20 -5.35
N ILE A 114 -21.51 -9.69 -4.15
CA ILE A 114 -21.07 -11.08 -3.92
C ILE A 114 -22.08 -11.91 -3.14
N GLY A 115 -23.22 -11.34 -2.73
CA GLY A 115 -24.09 -11.88 -1.67
C GLY A 115 -24.52 -13.33 -1.86
N ALA A 116 -24.90 -13.72 -3.08
CA ALA A 116 -25.38 -15.06 -3.42
C ALA A 116 -24.29 -16.00 -3.99
N LEU A 117 -23.03 -15.54 -4.09
CA LEU A 117 -21.97 -16.32 -4.71
C LEU A 117 -21.48 -17.45 -3.79
N THR A 118 -21.43 -18.65 -4.35
CA THR A 118 -20.84 -19.86 -3.76
C THR A 118 -19.70 -20.44 -4.61
N ASP A 119 -19.44 -19.85 -5.79
CA ASP A 119 -18.41 -20.28 -6.73
C ASP A 119 -17.14 -19.44 -6.60
N ALA A 120 -15.98 -20.11 -6.62
CA ALA A 120 -14.67 -19.49 -6.47
C ALA A 120 -14.32 -18.55 -7.63
N SER A 121 -14.61 -18.95 -8.87
CA SER A 121 -14.28 -18.17 -10.07
C SER A 121 -15.15 -16.91 -10.16
N ALA A 122 -16.45 -17.03 -9.88
CA ALA A 122 -17.36 -15.90 -9.85
C ALA A 122 -16.96 -14.87 -8.78
N PHE A 123 -16.59 -15.34 -7.59
CA PHE A 123 -16.09 -14.45 -6.53
C PHE A 123 -14.84 -13.67 -6.95
N ALA A 124 -13.85 -14.37 -7.53
CA ALA A 124 -12.64 -13.74 -8.03
C ALA A 124 -12.93 -12.72 -9.14
N SER A 125 -13.79 -13.07 -10.10
CA SER A 125 -14.16 -12.21 -11.21
C SER A 125 -14.85 -10.92 -10.75
N VAL A 126 -15.68 -10.96 -9.71
CA VAL A 126 -16.36 -9.77 -9.19
C VAL A 126 -15.37 -8.81 -8.53
N LEU A 127 -14.45 -9.31 -7.71
CA LEU A 127 -13.44 -8.46 -7.07
C LEU A 127 -12.44 -7.89 -8.08
N GLU A 128 -11.93 -8.70 -9.02
CA GLU A 128 -11.05 -8.22 -10.10
C GLU A 128 -11.75 -7.20 -11.02
N GLY A 129 -13.03 -7.43 -11.32
CA GLY A 129 -13.84 -6.50 -12.10
C GLY A 129 -14.00 -5.14 -11.40
N ALA A 130 -14.30 -5.15 -10.10
CA ALA A 130 -14.39 -3.93 -9.30
C ALA A 130 -13.05 -3.17 -9.27
N MET A 131 -11.93 -3.87 -9.03
CA MET A 131 -10.59 -3.24 -9.05
C MET A 131 -10.27 -2.64 -10.41
N THR A 132 -10.50 -3.37 -11.50
CA THR A 132 -10.18 -2.93 -12.86
C THR A 132 -11.06 -1.75 -13.31
N SER A 133 -12.31 -1.70 -12.85
CA SER A 133 -13.23 -0.60 -13.18
C SER A 133 -12.80 0.75 -12.58
N GLU A 134 -12.06 0.75 -11.47
CA GLU A 134 -11.59 1.96 -10.81
C GLU A 134 -10.12 2.27 -11.12
N LEU A 135 -9.27 1.25 -11.21
CA LEU A 135 -7.84 1.39 -11.54
C LEU A 135 -7.62 1.47 -13.05
N THR A 136 -8.28 2.42 -13.70
CA THR A 136 -8.21 2.66 -15.15
C THR A 136 -6.82 3.18 -15.57
N ASN A 137 -6.55 3.25 -16.87
CA ASN A 137 -5.31 3.86 -17.37
C ASN A 137 -5.16 5.32 -16.91
N ASP A 138 -6.26 6.08 -16.87
CA ASP A 138 -6.26 7.47 -16.39
C ASP A 138 -6.00 7.55 -14.89
N TYR A 139 -6.50 6.59 -14.10
CA TYR A 139 -6.17 6.52 -12.69
C TYR A 139 -4.65 6.45 -12.49
N TRP A 140 -3.97 5.56 -13.23
CA TRP A 140 -2.52 5.39 -13.11
C TRP A 140 -1.71 6.56 -13.68
N ALA A 141 -2.16 7.17 -14.78
CA ALA A 141 -1.40 8.21 -15.49
C ALA A 141 -1.67 9.64 -14.99
N ILE A 142 -2.83 9.86 -14.36
CA ILE A 142 -3.31 11.21 -14.01
C ILE A 142 -3.66 11.27 -12.52
N THR A 143 -4.63 10.45 -12.07
CA THR A 143 -5.17 10.57 -10.71
C THR A 143 -4.13 10.27 -9.64
N LEU A 144 -3.39 9.17 -9.76
CA LEU A 144 -2.39 8.76 -8.77
C LEU A 144 -1.17 9.70 -8.73
N PRO A 145 -0.57 10.11 -9.86
CA PRO A 145 0.48 11.13 -9.85
C PRO A 145 0.05 12.45 -9.22
N ALA A 146 -1.19 12.88 -9.42
CA ALA A 146 -1.74 14.06 -8.75
C ALA A 146 -1.91 13.84 -7.24
N ALA A 147 -2.39 12.67 -6.81
CA ALA A 147 -2.51 12.32 -5.39
C ALA A 147 -1.16 12.22 -4.67
N LEU A 148 -0.09 11.86 -5.39
CA LEU A 148 1.30 11.85 -4.89
C LEU A 148 1.88 13.25 -4.68
N GLU A 149 1.20 14.32 -5.13
CA GLU A 149 1.56 15.71 -4.84
C GLU A 149 1.12 16.08 -3.42
N SER A 150 1.76 15.45 -2.44
CA SER A 150 1.42 15.57 -1.03
C SER A 150 2.69 15.66 -0.20
N SER A 151 2.64 16.44 0.89
CA SER A 151 3.68 16.46 1.92
C SER A 151 3.35 15.61 3.14
N SER A 152 2.24 14.86 3.10
CA SER A 152 1.83 14.04 4.23
C SER A 152 2.88 12.97 4.53
N ALA A 153 3.30 12.92 5.80
CA ALA A 153 4.23 11.91 6.30
C ALA A 153 3.63 10.48 6.23
N ARG A 154 2.31 10.37 6.19
CA ARG A 154 1.56 9.11 6.11
C ARG A 154 0.40 9.30 5.13
N SER A 155 0.43 8.62 3.99
CA SER A 155 -0.69 8.59 3.06
C SER A 155 -0.82 7.20 2.41
N PRO A 156 -2.00 6.84 1.89
CA PRO A 156 -2.18 5.57 1.21
C PRO A 156 -1.25 5.37 0.00
N GLU A 157 -1.01 6.42 -0.77
CA GLU A 157 -0.15 6.42 -1.96
C GLU A 157 1.31 6.14 -1.58
N LEU A 158 1.80 6.77 -0.51
CA LEU A 158 3.14 6.49 0.03
C LEU A 158 3.29 5.04 0.48
N PHE A 159 2.30 4.49 1.19
CA PHE A 159 2.38 3.10 1.64
C PHE A 159 2.23 2.10 0.49
N ALA A 160 1.42 2.42 -0.53
CA ALA A 160 1.34 1.65 -1.76
C ALA A 160 2.69 1.67 -2.52
N TYR A 161 3.38 2.81 -2.54
CA TYR A 161 4.72 2.91 -3.12
C TYR A 161 5.73 2.03 -2.37
N LEU A 162 5.77 2.09 -1.05
CA LEU A 162 6.63 1.23 -0.23
C LEU A 162 6.27 -0.26 -0.36
N ALA A 163 4.98 -0.59 -0.45
CA ALA A 163 4.51 -1.95 -0.67
C ALA A 163 4.96 -2.48 -2.04
N ALA A 164 4.86 -1.66 -3.08
CA ALA A 164 5.37 -1.98 -4.41
C ALA A 164 6.89 -2.17 -4.42
N GLN A 165 7.65 -1.31 -3.73
CA GLN A 165 9.10 -1.47 -3.56
C GLN A 165 9.45 -2.79 -2.86
N ASN A 166 8.72 -3.17 -1.80
CA ASN A 166 8.88 -4.46 -1.14
C ASN A 166 8.63 -5.63 -2.10
N ARG A 167 7.52 -5.59 -2.86
CA ARG A 167 7.17 -6.65 -3.82
C ARG A 167 8.19 -6.79 -4.94
N LEU A 168 8.70 -5.66 -5.43
CA LEU A 168 9.73 -5.63 -6.47
C LEU A 168 11.14 -5.90 -5.93
N SER A 169 11.27 -6.24 -4.65
CA SER A 169 12.55 -6.51 -3.97
C SER A 169 13.55 -5.36 -4.12
N ALA A 170 13.07 -4.12 -4.01
CA ALA A 170 13.91 -2.94 -4.14
C ALA A 170 14.99 -2.89 -3.04
N PRO A 171 16.25 -2.60 -3.42
CA PRO A 171 17.26 -2.26 -2.43
C PRO A 171 16.90 -0.94 -1.74
N VAL A 172 17.41 -0.72 -0.54
CA VAL A 172 17.44 0.60 0.10
C VAL A 172 18.29 1.51 -0.78
N LEU A 173 17.95 2.80 -0.89
CA LEU A 173 18.67 3.68 -1.79
C LEU A 173 20.15 3.76 -1.36
N PHE A 174 21.05 3.58 -2.33
CA PHE A 174 22.50 3.52 -2.15
C PHE A 174 22.99 2.36 -1.24
N SER A 175 22.24 1.26 -1.19
CA SER A 175 22.60 0.05 -0.43
C SER A 175 22.38 -1.22 -1.24
N HIS A 176 23.06 -2.30 -0.84
CA HIS A 176 22.79 -3.66 -1.31
C HIS A 176 21.67 -4.36 -0.52
N LYS A 177 21.27 -3.83 0.64
CA LYS A 177 20.22 -4.41 1.51
C LYS A 177 18.84 -4.10 0.94
N LYS A 178 17.88 -5.01 1.11
CA LYS A 178 16.50 -4.78 0.65
C LYS A 178 15.72 -3.94 1.64
N ILE A 179 14.83 -3.09 1.13
CA ILE A 179 13.88 -2.32 1.97
C ILE A 179 13.09 -3.26 2.88
N SER A 180 12.69 -4.40 2.32
CA SER A 180 11.85 -5.38 3.00
C SER A 180 12.53 -6.08 4.18
N ASP A 181 13.86 -6.08 4.23
CA ASP A 181 14.64 -6.69 5.30
C ASP A 181 14.83 -5.73 6.49
N LEU A 182 14.73 -4.42 6.23
CA LEU A 182 14.95 -3.36 7.24
C LEU A 182 13.65 -2.70 7.71
N LEU A 183 12.53 -2.84 6.99
CA LEU A 183 11.21 -2.36 7.45
C LEU A 183 10.59 -3.23 8.55
N ASP A 184 10.93 -4.52 8.59
CA ASP A 184 10.54 -5.45 9.65
C ASP A 184 11.76 -6.30 10.08
N PRO A 185 12.75 -5.67 10.74
CA PRO A 185 14.00 -6.34 11.05
C PRO A 185 13.80 -7.33 12.21
N SER A 186 14.35 -8.53 12.09
CA SER A 186 14.41 -9.51 13.19
C SER A 186 15.19 -8.99 14.40
N VAL A 187 16.12 -8.05 14.16
CA VAL A 187 16.91 -7.38 15.19
C VAL A 187 16.41 -5.95 15.38
N LYS A 188 15.80 -5.67 16.53
CA LYS A 188 15.38 -4.31 16.91
C LYS A 188 16.55 -3.54 17.50
N ALA A 189 17.22 -2.74 16.66
CA ALA A 189 18.25 -1.81 17.11
C ALA A 189 17.64 -0.58 17.82
N THR A 190 18.46 0.14 18.60
CA THR A 190 18.05 1.37 19.30
C THR A 190 17.80 2.55 18.35
N LYS A 191 18.36 2.52 17.14
CA LYS A 191 18.05 3.45 16.05
C LYS A 191 17.28 2.74 14.95
N LYS A 192 16.34 3.43 14.31
CA LYS A 192 15.65 2.88 13.14
C LYS A 192 16.69 2.65 12.04
N PRO A 193 16.77 1.44 11.45
CA PRO A 193 17.77 1.15 10.42
C PRO A 193 17.50 1.92 9.12
N LEU A 194 16.25 2.34 8.91
CA LEU A 194 15.79 3.12 7.77
C LEU A 194 15.29 4.49 8.20
N GLU A 195 15.72 5.51 7.45
CA GLU A 195 15.25 6.88 7.60
C GLU A 195 14.78 7.43 6.26
N ARG A 196 13.82 8.35 6.32
CA ARG A 196 13.42 9.14 5.15
C ARG A 196 14.39 10.31 5.01
N HIS A 197 15.02 10.40 3.85
CA HIS A 197 15.91 11.51 3.52
C HIS A 197 15.38 12.26 2.31
N HIS A 198 15.57 13.59 2.29
CA HIS A 198 15.27 14.42 1.13
C HIS A 198 16.34 14.20 0.05
N LEU A 199 15.94 13.78 -1.14
CA LEU A 199 16.83 13.62 -2.30
C LEU A 199 17.46 14.96 -2.72
N PHE A 200 16.67 16.03 -2.66
CA PHE A 200 17.16 17.39 -2.65
C PHE A 200 17.08 17.90 -1.21
N PRO A 201 18.19 17.92 -0.44
CA PRO A 201 18.17 18.36 0.94
C PRO A 201 17.55 19.73 1.10
N ARG A 202 16.79 19.93 2.17
CA ARG A 202 15.93 21.10 2.39
C ARG A 202 16.60 22.46 2.12
N ALA A 203 17.87 22.63 2.50
CA ALA A 203 18.60 23.88 2.31
C ALA A 203 18.77 24.25 0.82
N TRP A 204 18.83 23.25 -0.07
CA TRP A 204 19.07 23.43 -1.49
C TRP A 204 17.92 24.11 -2.28
N PRO A 205 16.65 23.68 -2.16
CA PRO A 205 15.54 24.40 -2.78
C PRO A 205 15.27 25.73 -2.07
N GLU A 206 15.48 25.83 -0.75
CA GLU A 206 15.36 27.10 0.00
C GLU A 206 16.34 28.15 -0.52
N SER A 207 17.60 27.78 -0.77
CA SER A 207 18.60 28.70 -1.34
C SER A 207 18.30 29.13 -2.77
N ARG A 208 17.34 28.48 -3.44
CA ARG A 208 16.87 28.77 -4.81
C ARG A 208 15.49 29.43 -4.84
N GLY A 209 14.98 29.86 -3.68
CA GLY A 209 13.77 30.65 -3.55
C GLY A 209 12.50 29.84 -3.33
N GLU A 210 12.57 28.51 -3.18
CA GLU A 210 11.41 27.73 -2.75
C GLU A 210 11.18 27.92 -1.25
N THR A 211 10.00 28.42 -0.87
CA THR A 211 9.65 28.71 0.52
C THR A 211 8.47 27.88 1.01
N ASP A 212 7.74 27.21 0.11
CA ASP A 212 6.61 26.38 0.46
C ASP A 212 7.09 25.04 1.01
N LEU A 213 6.94 24.86 2.32
CA LEU A 213 7.24 23.60 3.01
C LEU A 213 6.42 22.42 2.47
N LYS A 214 5.25 22.65 1.85
CA LYS A 214 4.50 21.58 1.19
C LYS A 214 5.20 21.10 -0.08
N VAL A 215 5.87 21.99 -0.81
CA VAL A 215 6.66 21.65 -2.00
C VAL A 215 8.00 21.01 -1.61
N ILE A 216 8.70 21.58 -0.62
CA ILE A 216 9.97 21.04 -0.11
C ILE A 216 9.79 19.62 0.46
N ASN A 217 8.72 19.39 1.21
CA ASN A 217 8.45 18.11 1.86
C ASN A 217 7.53 17.20 1.05
N GLN A 218 7.40 17.39 -0.26
CA GLN A 218 6.63 16.46 -1.08
C GLN A 218 7.19 15.05 -0.96
N GLN A 219 6.31 14.05 -0.99
CA GLN A 219 6.67 12.63 -0.95
C GLN A 219 7.68 12.27 -2.05
N ALA A 220 7.54 12.87 -3.23
CA ALA A 220 8.47 12.72 -4.34
C ALA A 220 9.87 13.29 -4.08
N ASN A 221 10.11 14.03 -3.00
CA ASN A 221 11.46 14.39 -2.56
C ASN A 221 12.06 13.39 -1.57
N PHE A 222 11.35 12.35 -1.13
CA PHE A 222 11.87 11.41 -0.12
C PHE A 222 12.27 10.06 -0.69
N ALA A 223 13.31 9.47 -0.13
CA ALA A 223 13.66 8.06 -0.29
C ALA A 223 14.05 7.44 1.05
N LEU A 224 14.03 6.11 1.11
CA LEU A 224 14.52 5.36 2.26
C LEU A 224 16.02 5.13 2.10
N LEU A 225 16.79 5.62 3.07
CA LEU A 225 18.24 5.43 3.18
C LEU A 225 18.57 4.70 4.49
N GLU A 226 19.74 4.06 4.52
CA GLU A 226 20.31 3.59 5.78
C GLU A 226 20.81 4.77 6.62
N TRP A 227 20.70 4.65 7.95
CA TRP A 227 21.14 5.70 8.89
C TRP A 227 22.57 6.25 8.64
N PRO A 228 23.62 5.43 8.39
CA PRO A 228 24.96 5.96 8.10
C PRO A 228 25.01 6.79 6.81
N GLU A 229 24.29 6.37 5.78
CA GLU A 229 24.25 7.04 4.48
C GLU A 229 23.52 8.39 4.60
N ASN A 230 22.42 8.42 5.35
CA ASN A 230 21.67 9.63 5.66
C ASN A 230 22.57 10.71 6.31
N ILE A 231 23.45 10.30 7.23
CA ILE A 231 24.40 11.21 7.88
C ILE A 231 25.51 11.66 6.94
N ALA A 232 26.02 10.77 6.10
CA ALA A 232 27.10 11.08 5.18
C ALA A 232 26.68 12.09 4.09
N ILE A 233 25.44 12.02 3.61
CA ILE A 233 24.90 12.97 2.62
C ILE A 233 24.62 14.34 3.26
N SER A 234 24.13 14.39 4.50
CA SER A 234 23.82 15.64 5.21
C SER A 234 22.91 16.58 4.39
N ASP A 235 23.45 17.71 3.96
CA ASP A 235 22.82 18.79 3.21
C ASP A 235 23.46 19.01 1.84
N ASP A 236 24.36 18.10 1.43
CA ASP A 236 25.02 18.12 0.13
C ASP A 236 23.97 18.07 -0.98
N PRO A 237 24.08 18.90 -2.03
CA PRO A 237 23.19 18.82 -3.16
C PRO A 237 23.37 17.51 -3.94
N PRO A 238 22.33 17.02 -4.62
CA PRO A 238 22.42 15.77 -5.40
C PRO A 238 23.52 15.83 -6.47
N GLY A 239 23.75 16.98 -7.09
CA GLY A 239 24.86 17.16 -8.04
C GLY A 239 26.26 16.92 -7.45
N GLU A 240 26.42 16.95 -6.12
CA GLU A 240 27.70 16.71 -5.44
C GLU A 240 27.82 15.29 -4.87
N TYR A 241 26.78 14.78 -4.22
CA TYR A 241 26.86 13.45 -3.59
C TYR A 241 26.57 12.30 -4.56
N VAL A 242 25.68 12.48 -5.55
CA VAL A 242 25.29 11.39 -6.47
C VAL A 242 26.47 10.87 -7.28
N PRO A 243 27.36 11.71 -7.86
CA PRO A 243 28.54 11.22 -8.56
C PRO A 243 29.46 10.37 -7.69
N LYS A 244 29.72 10.81 -6.44
CA LYS A 244 30.56 10.08 -5.48
C LYS A 244 29.95 8.72 -5.12
N LEU A 245 28.63 8.66 -4.91
CA LEU A 245 27.95 7.41 -4.58
C LEU A 245 27.87 6.47 -5.77
N ARG A 246 27.72 6.98 -6.99
CA ARG A 246 27.64 6.17 -8.21
C ARG A 246 28.87 5.29 -8.41
N GLU A 247 30.05 5.74 -7.99
CA GLU A 247 31.31 4.97 -8.08
C GLU A 247 31.27 3.63 -7.32
N ARG A 248 30.38 3.49 -6.33
CA ARG A 248 30.22 2.26 -5.54
C ARG A 248 29.43 1.16 -6.26
N PHE A 249 28.80 1.46 -7.38
CA PHE A 249 27.82 0.57 -8.03
C PHE A 249 28.23 0.23 -9.46
N ALA A 250 27.98 -1.02 -9.85
CA ALA A 250 28.01 -1.39 -11.26
C ALA A 250 26.87 -0.69 -12.02
N SER A 251 27.07 -0.37 -13.30
CA SER A 251 26.09 0.37 -14.11
C SER A 251 24.68 -0.25 -14.09
N GLY A 252 24.59 -1.58 -14.20
CA GLY A 252 23.30 -2.28 -14.18
C GLY A 252 22.61 -2.24 -12.82
N GLU A 253 23.37 -2.34 -11.73
CA GLU A 253 22.85 -2.22 -10.36
C GLU A 253 22.33 -0.80 -10.10
N TRP A 254 23.10 0.21 -10.51
CA TRP A 254 22.72 1.61 -10.40
C TRP A 254 21.41 1.92 -11.14
N GLN A 255 21.32 1.51 -12.40
CA GLN A 255 20.12 1.69 -13.23
C GLN A 255 18.91 1.00 -12.62
N ARG A 256 19.07 -0.25 -12.17
CA ARG A 256 17.99 -1.02 -11.55
C ARG A 256 17.51 -0.39 -10.24
N MET A 257 18.44 0.09 -9.41
CA MET A 257 18.11 0.81 -8.19
C MET A 257 17.34 2.11 -8.50
N HIS A 258 17.81 2.92 -9.46
CA HIS A 258 17.14 4.17 -9.84
C HIS A 258 15.73 3.92 -10.35
N GLU A 259 15.55 2.91 -11.20
CA GLU A 259 14.25 2.49 -11.69
C GLU A 259 13.30 2.15 -10.52
N LEU A 260 13.74 1.31 -9.58
CA LEU A 260 12.95 0.88 -8.42
C LEU A 260 12.69 2.00 -7.39
N HIS A 261 13.47 3.07 -7.42
CA HIS A 261 13.28 4.28 -6.62
C HIS A 261 12.58 5.42 -7.37
N ALA A 262 12.07 5.13 -8.57
CA ALA A 262 11.36 6.08 -9.41
C ALA A 262 12.19 7.35 -9.69
N LEU A 263 13.51 7.20 -9.81
CA LEU A 263 14.42 8.31 -10.07
C LEU A 263 14.51 8.54 -11.58
N PRO A 264 14.19 9.76 -12.07
CA PRO A 264 14.42 10.13 -13.46
C PRO A 264 15.90 10.00 -13.85
N GLU A 265 16.18 9.84 -15.14
CA GLU A 265 17.56 9.89 -15.63
C GLU A 265 18.16 11.28 -15.37
N ALA A 266 19.41 11.31 -14.90
CA ALA A 266 20.14 12.53 -14.55
C ALA A 266 19.37 13.45 -13.59
N TRP A 267 18.55 12.89 -12.69
CA TRP A 267 17.71 13.63 -11.76
C TRP A 267 18.49 14.62 -10.90
N GLU A 268 19.75 14.34 -10.61
CA GLU A 268 20.66 15.21 -9.85
C GLU A 268 20.93 16.56 -10.52
N SER A 269 20.67 16.66 -11.83
CA SER A 269 20.84 17.87 -12.64
C SER A 269 19.52 18.56 -13.00
N LEU A 270 18.37 17.98 -12.62
CA LEU A 270 17.05 18.56 -12.92
C LEU A 270 16.72 19.74 -12.01
N GLY A 271 15.90 20.66 -12.51
CA GLY A 271 15.23 21.65 -11.67
C GLY A 271 14.29 20.97 -10.67
N TYR A 272 14.14 21.55 -9.46
CA TYR A 272 13.39 20.92 -8.38
C TYR A 272 11.95 20.56 -8.76
N GLY A 273 11.24 21.49 -9.40
CA GLY A 273 9.86 21.27 -9.85
C GLY A 273 9.74 20.18 -10.91
N ASP A 274 10.65 20.16 -11.89
CA ASP A 274 10.68 19.15 -12.95
C ASP A 274 10.98 17.76 -12.38
N PHE A 275 11.93 17.68 -11.42
CA PHE A 275 12.23 16.46 -10.70
C PHE A 275 11.00 15.93 -9.95
N LEU A 276 10.32 16.77 -9.17
CA LEU A 276 9.15 16.36 -8.41
C LEU A 276 8.05 15.83 -9.35
N SER A 277 7.77 16.55 -10.43
CA SER A 277 6.75 16.17 -11.43
C SER A 277 7.09 14.83 -12.10
N ALA A 278 8.32 14.69 -12.60
CA ALA A 278 8.79 13.48 -13.26
C ALA A 278 8.80 12.26 -12.30
N ARG A 279 9.26 12.46 -11.07
CA ARG A 279 9.32 11.39 -10.07
C ARG A 279 7.93 10.91 -9.65
N ARG A 280 6.93 11.79 -9.50
CA ARG A 280 5.54 11.36 -9.20
C ARG A 280 4.98 10.42 -10.25
N GLN A 281 5.24 10.70 -11.54
CA GLN A 281 4.84 9.82 -12.64
C GLN A 281 5.53 8.45 -12.56
N LEU A 282 6.84 8.42 -12.32
CA LEU A 282 7.58 7.18 -12.15
C LEU A 282 7.15 6.39 -10.91
N MET A 283 6.85 7.06 -9.79
CA MET A 283 6.34 6.44 -8.57
C MET A 283 5.00 5.75 -8.81
N ALA A 284 4.08 6.40 -9.53
CA ALA A 284 2.82 5.78 -9.94
C ALA A 284 3.06 4.53 -10.81
N GLY A 285 4.05 4.57 -11.70
CA GLY A 285 4.50 3.41 -12.48
C GLY A 285 5.01 2.24 -11.61
N ILE A 286 5.78 2.54 -10.56
CA ILE A 286 6.24 1.53 -9.59
C ILE A 286 5.07 0.93 -8.82
N ILE A 287 4.14 1.75 -8.34
CA ILE A 287 2.92 1.28 -7.66
C ILE A 287 2.14 0.34 -8.58
N ARG A 288 1.89 0.75 -9.84
CA ARG A 288 1.18 -0.05 -10.84
C ARG A 288 1.86 -1.41 -11.08
N ARG A 289 3.19 -1.43 -11.19
CA ARG A 289 3.96 -2.68 -11.36
C ARG A 289 3.87 -3.58 -10.14
N GLY A 290 3.98 -3.02 -8.95
CA GLY A 290 3.82 -3.76 -7.70
C GLY A 290 2.44 -4.40 -7.57
N PHE A 291 1.39 -3.63 -7.92
CA PHE A 291 0.00 -4.11 -7.95
C PHE A 291 -0.23 -5.18 -9.02
N ALA A 292 0.23 -4.97 -10.26
CA ALA A 292 0.06 -5.91 -11.36
C ALA A 292 0.79 -7.25 -11.14
N GLY A 293 1.92 -7.23 -10.42
CA GLY A 293 2.68 -8.43 -10.10
C GLY A 293 2.08 -9.31 -9.02
N LEU A 294 0.94 -8.96 -8.42
CA LEU A 294 0.26 -9.73 -7.37
C LEU A 294 -0.50 -10.95 -7.87
#